data_AF-A0AAX2UZE6-F1
#
_entry.id   AF-A0AAX2UZE6-F1
#
_cell.length_a   1.000
_cell.length_b   1.000
_cell.length_c   1.000
_cell.angle_alpha   90.00
_cell.angle_beta   90.00
_cell.angle_gamma   90.00
#
_symmetry.space_group_name_H-M   'P 1'
#
loop_
_entity.id
_entity.type
_entity.pdbx_description
1 polymer ?
#
loop_
_entity_poly.entity_id
_entity_poly.type
_entity_poly.pdbx_seq_one_letter_code
_entity_poly.pdbx_strand_id
1 'polypeptide(L)'
;MRVLYEALRPLGAFNQFVLYATRPDPAKPGKNKKFPVSVEGVPIDCHNPAHWMPMQTALDIVQTKPENWGVAFVLTAADPFFFIDVDSALVDGDRWSQMAQGLCEAFAGCAVEVSNSGTGLHIIGAGQPGPHSCRNKTFNLEFYTEKRFIALTGFHVRGSAGHPARPECLAWLVDNYFPATQKTDFDGWTEGPCEEWNGPTDDGELIRRAMASKSAASAFGKKASFADLWTANLDVLPSLYPTDPSSNDPYNGSLVDSALASHLAFWTGKDCERIERLMRQSALVRAKWDDRDDYLERTILGACSVNTEVLTDKEVEPPALSAPMPSSPVTPVPSVPE
;
A
#
# COMPACT_ATOMS: atom_id res chain seq x y z
N MET A 1 -6.86 26.46 -2.49
CA MET A 1 -6.45 27.72 -1.82
C MET A 1 -6.04 28.70 -2.90
N ARG A 2 -6.57 29.93 -2.84
CA ARG A 2 -6.20 31.04 -3.75
C ARG A 2 -5.71 32.28 -3.01
N VAL A 3 -5.90 32.34 -1.70
CA VAL A 3 -5.39 33.43 -0.85
C VAL A 3 -4.60 32.83 0.30
N LEU A 4 -3.72 33.62 0.91
CA LEU A 4 -2.99 33.22 2.10
C LEU A 4 -3.92 33.22 3.32
N TYR A 5 -3.93 32.12 4.07
CA TYR A 5 -4.56 32.03 5.38
C TYR A 5 -3.50 31.95 6.47
N GLU A 6 -3.65 32.73 7.55
CA GLU A 6 -2.70 32.76 8.67
C GLU A 6 -2.39 31.36 9.22
N ALA A 7 -3.41 30.50 9.29
CA ALA A 7 -3.27 29.12 9.73
C ALA A 7 -2.27 28.30 8.89
N LEU A 8 -2.09 28.63 7.61
CA LEU A 8 -1.21 27.92 6.68
C LEU A 8 0.10 28.68 6.42
N ARG A 9 0.25 29.89 6.96
CA ARG A 9 1.45 30.73 6.79
C ARG A 9 2.77 30.02 7.15
N PRO A 10 2.85 29.16 8.18
CA PRO A 10 4.09 28.43 8.49
C PRO A 10 4.64 27.59 7.33
N LEU A 11 3.77 27.04 6.47
CA LEU A 11 4.19 26.29 5.28
C LEU A 11 5.00 27.17 4.31
N GLY A 12 4.76 28.49 4.31
CA GLY A 12 5.38 29.46 3.40
C GLY A 12 6.86 29.70 3.64
N ALA A 13 7.43 29.17 4.72
CA ALA A 13 8.86 29.17 4.96
C ALA A 13 9.63 28.21 4.02
N PHE A 14 8.92 27.34 3.29
CA PHE A 14 9.50 26.31 2.44
C PHE A 14 9.11 26.53 0.97
N ASN A 15 10.09 26.41 0.07
CA ASN A 15 9.87 26.47 -1.39
C ASN A 15 9.39 25.11 -1.90
N GLN A 16 8.25 24.65 -1.38
CA GLN A 16 7.67 23.31 -1.58
C GLN A 16 6.26 23.38 -2.16
N PHE A 17 5.90 24.48 -2.84
CA PHE A 17 4.57 24.65 -3.41
C PHE A 17 4.53 24.21 -4.88
N VAL A 18 3.41 23.60 -5.26
CA VAL A 18 3.08 23.26 -6.66
C VAL A 18 1.64 23.67 -6.96
N LEU A 19 1.30 23.76 -8.24
CA LEU A 19 -0.10 23.93 -8.67
C LEU A 19 -0.74 22.55 -8.84
N TYR A 20 -2.04 22.46 -8.60
CA TYR A 20 -2.84 21.32 -8.99
C TYR A 20 -4.07 21.75 -9.79
N ALA A 21 -4.53 20.87 -10.68
CA ALA A 21 -5.81 21.00 -11.36
C ALA A 21 -6.69 19.79 -11.04
N THR A 22 -7.96 20.05 -10.74
CA THR A 22 -8.97 19.01 -10.54
C THR A 22 -9.58 18.66 -11.89
N ARG A 23 -9.47 17.39 -12.30
CA ARG A 23 -9.96 16.88 -13.58
C ARG A 23 -10.66 15.53 -13.38
N PRO A 24 -11.54 15.11 -14.30
CA PRO A 24 -12.08 13.75 -14.27
C PRO A 24 -10.97 12.71 -14.18
N ASP A 25 -11.17 11.69 -13.35
CA ASP A 25 -10.23 10.59 -13.19
C ASP A 25 -10.44 9.58 -14.34
N PRO A 26 -9.47 9.40 -15.25
CA PRO A 26 -9.62 8.46 -16.36
C PRO A 26 -9.78 7.01 -15.88
N ALA A 27 -9.32 6.69 -14.67
CA ALA A 27 -9.44 5.36 -14.09
C ALA A 27 -10.75 5.15 -13.31
N LYS A 28 -11.52 6.21 -13.04
CA LYS A 28 -12.74 6.17 -12.21
C LYS A 28 -13.81 7.09 -12.79
N PRO A 29 -14.67 6.60 -13.71
CA PRO A 29 -15.75 7.39 -14.30
C PRO A 29 -16.62 8.07 -13.22
N GLY A 30 -16.89 9.36 -13.40
CA GLY A 30 -17.68 10.16 -12.45
C GLY A 30 -16.92 10.65 -11.21
N LYS A 31 -15.64 10.30 -11.04
CA LYS A 31 -14.78 10.85 -10.01
C LYS A 31 -13.83 11.88 -10.58
N ASN A 32 -13.42 12.83 -9.74
CA ASN A 32 -12.37 13.77 -10.04
C ASN A 32 -11.10 13.41 -9.28
N LYS A 33 -9.96 13.65 -9.90
CA LYS A 33 -8.63 13.53 -9.31
C LYS A 33 -7.90 14.87 -9.36
N LYS A 34 -7.08 15.11 -8.35
CA LYS A 34 -6.20 16.29 -8.26
C LYS A 34 -4.87 15.93 -8.92
N PHE A 35 -4.55 16.58 -10.02
CA PHE A 35 -3.31 16.38 -10.75
C PHE A 35 -2.34 17.53 -10.46
N PRO A 36 -1.12 17.28 -9.97
CA PRO A 36 -0.08 18.30 -9.96
C PRO A 36 0.24 18.70 -11.40
N VAL A 37 0.33 20.00 -11.67
CA VAL A 37 0.50 20.55 -13.02
C VAL A 37 1.52 21.69 -13.07
N SER A 38 2.14 21.86 -14.24
CA SER A 38 2.92 23.05 -14.58
C SER A 38 2.03 24.29 -14.72
N VAL A 39 2.64 25.46 -14.93
CA VAL A 39 1.89 26.70 -15.16
C VAL A 39 1.06 26.64 -16.46
N GLU A 40 1.49 25.86 -17.44
CA GLU A 40 0.76 25.58 -18.69
C GLU A 40 -0.34 24.52 -18.53
N GLY A 41 -0.38 23.81 -17.38
CA GLY A 41 -1.38 22.80 -17.09
C GLY A 41 -0.99 21.38 -17.53
N VAL A 42 0.30 21.15 -17.84
CA VAL A 42 0.83 19.84 -18.15
C VAL A 42 1.06 19.07 -16.84
N PRO A 43 0.66 17.79 -16.73
CA PRO A 43 0.96 16.97 -15.55
C PRO A 43 2.47 16.92 -15.27
N ILE A 44 2.83 17.04 -13.99
CA ILE A 44 4.23 16.99 -13.53
C ILE A 44 4.39 15.97 -12.41
N ASP A 45 5.62 15.53 -12.16
CA ASP A 45 5.94 14.84 -10.92
C ASP A 45 6.06 15.87 -9.79
N CYS A 46 5.13 15.86 -8.84
CA CYS A 46 5.19 16.76 -7.70
C CYS A 46 6.36 16.50 -6.74
N HIS A 47 7.05 15.37 -6.85
CA HIS A 47 8.19 15.04 -5.99
C HIS A 47 9.53 15.49 -6.58
N ASN A 48 9.55 15.94 -7.84
CA ASN A 48 10.73 16.57 -8.43
C ASN A 48 10.85 18.03 -7.95
N PRO A 49 11.90 18.39 -7.15
CA PRO A 49 12.04 19.73 -6.59
C PRO A 49 12.18 20.85 -7.63
N ALA A 50 12.56 20.52 -8.87
CA ALA A 50 12.64 21.48 -9.97
C ALA A 50 11.28 22.11 -10.33
N HIS A 51 10.17 21.50 -9.91
CA HIS A 51 8.82 22.03 -10.12
C HIS A 51 8.28 22.82 -8.94
N TRP A 52 8.99 22.87 -7.81
CA TRP A 52 8.52 23.57 -6.63
C TRP A 52 8.77 25.07 -6.74
N MET A 53 7.93 25.85 -6.07
CA MET A 53 8.02 27.30 -6.05
C MET A 53 7.70 27.87 -4.66
N PRO A 54 8.03 29.15 -4.40
CA PRO A 54 7.57 29.85 -3.21
C PRO A 54 6.05 29.96 -3.15
N MET A 55 5.49 30.01 -1.94
CA MET A 55 4.05 30.14 -1.71
C MET A 55 3.43 31.31 -2.47
N GLN A 56 4.05 32.50 -2.40
CA GLN A 56 3.51 33.71 -3.03
C GLN A 56 3.44 33.56 -4.55
N THR A 57 4.48 32.97 -5.17
CA THR A 57 4.50 32.70 -6.61
C THR A 57 3.36 31.76 -7.01
N ALA A 58 3.12 30.69 -6.24
CA ALA A 58 2.00 29.78 -6.50
C ALA A 58 0.63 30.49 -6.38
N LEU A 59 0.47 31.34 -5.36
CA LEU A 59 -0.74 32.13 -5.15
C LEU A 59 -0.97 33.13 -6.28
N ASP A 60 0.06 33.84 -6.74
CA ASP A 60 -0.05 34.81 -7.82
C ASP A 60 -0.43 34.12 -9.14
N ILE A 61 0.18 32.98 -9.46
CA ILE A 61 -0.12 32.23 -10.68
C ILE A 61 -1.56 31.70 -10.64
N VAL A 62 -2.01 31.11 -9.52
CA VAL A 62 -3.33 30.48 -9.48
C VAL A 62 -4.46 31.48 -9.68
N GLN A 63 -4.27 32.76 -9.35
CA GLN A 63 -5.25 33.83 -9.61
C GLN A 63 -5.63 33.93 -11.08
N THR A 64 -4.69 33.65 -11.99
CA THR A 64 -4.93 33.74 -13.44
C THR A 64 -5.45 32.42 -14.03
N LYS A 65 -5.74 31.40 -13.21
CA LYS A 65 -6.15 30.06 -13.65
C LYS A 65 -7.63 29.79 -13.36
N PRO A 66 -8.29 28.91 -14.13
CA PRO A 66 -9.68 28.52 -13.90
C PRO A 66 -9.92 27.95 -12.49
N GLU A 67 -11.14 28.07 -11.97
CA GLU A 67 -11.49 27.75 -10.58
C GLU A 67 -11.11 26.35 -10.11
N ASN A 68 -11.06 25.36 -11.02
CA ASN A 68 -10.64 24.00 -10.71
C ASN A 68 -9.14 23.84 -10.43
N TRP A 69 -8.36 24.93 -10.48
CA TRP A 69 -6.96 24.98 -10.08
C TRP A 69 -6.79 25.47 -8.65
N GLY A 70 -5.79 24.93 -7.96
CA GLY A 70 -5.41 25.30 -6.61
C GLY A 70 -3.91 25.17 -6.37
N VAL A 71 -3.50 25.60 -5.18
CA VAL A 71 -2.13 25.48 -4.68
C VAL A 71 -2.03 24.26 -3.76
N ALA A 72 -0.94 23.52 -3.87
CA ALA A 72 -0.60 22.39 -3.02
C ALA A 72 0.77 22.58 -2.37
N PHE A 73 0.97 21.91 -1.23
CA PHE A 73 2.25 21.82 -0.53
C PHE A 73 2.80 20.40 -0.60
N VAL A 74 4.07 20.22 -0.92
CA VAL A 74 4.73 18.91 -1.00
C VAL A 74 5.42 18.61 0.33
N LEU A 75 5.00 17.55 1.02
CA LEU A 75 5.65 17.04 2.24
C LEU A 75 6.92 16.27 1.91
N THR A 76 7.94 16.49 2.72
CA THR A 76 9.27 15.89 2.62
C THR A 76 9.80 15.56 4.01
N ALA A 77 10.76 14.65 4.12
CA ALA A 77 11.41 14.35 5.40
C ALA A 77 12.20 15.54 6.00
N ALA A 78 12.43 16.60 5.22
CA ALA A 78 13.20 17.77 5.66
C ALA A 78 12.34 18.84 6.34
N ASP A 79 11.03 18.85 6.09
CA ASP A 79 10.11 19.77 6.73
C ASP A 79 9.51 19.16 8.02
N PRO A 80 9.06 19.98 8.97
CA PRO A 80 8.62 19.47 10.27
C PRO A 80 7.15 19.03 10.25
N PHE A 81 6.48 19.02 9.09
CA PHE A 81 5.03 18.92 9.04
C PHE A 81 4.54 17.49 8.92
N PHE A 82 3.37 17.24 9.51
CA PHE A 82 2.58 16.06 9.25
C PHE A 82 1.22 16.44 8.70
N PHE A 83 0.56 15.48 8.06
CA PHE A 83 -0.75 15.63 7.46
C PHE A 83 -1.62 14.41 7.75
N ILE A 84 -2.81 14.66 8.28
CA ILE A 84 -3.85 13.66 8.48
C ILE A 84 -4.99 14.00 7.52
N ASP A 85 -5.36 13.04 6.67
CA ASP A 85 -6.53 13.11 5.79
C ASP A 85 -7.64 12.24 6.38
N VAL A 86 -8.79 12.84 6.67
CA VAL A 86 -9.97 12.15 7.18
C VAL A 86 -11.02 12.14 6.08
N ASP A 87 -11.08 11.04 5.34
CA ASP A 87 -11.98 10.88 4.20
C ASP A 87 -13.41 10.59 4.66
N SER A 88 -14.39 11.18 3.98
CA SER A 88 -15.84 10.97 4.23
C SER A 88 -16.23 11.18 5.71
N ALA A 89 -15.62 12.17 6.36
CA ALA A 89 -15.86 12.57 7.73
C ALA A 89 -17.25 13.16 7.99
N LEU A 90 -17.89 13.75 6.98
CA LEU A 90 -19.20 14.39 7.10
C LEU A 90 -20.32 13.34 7.04
N VAL A 91 -21.10 13.27 8.11
CA VAL A 91 -22.25 12.39 8.30
C VAL A 91 -23.53 13.20 8.13
N ASP A 92 -24.51 12.64 7.43
CA ASP A 92 -25.83 13.24 7.16
C ASP A 92 -25.81 14.64 6.50
N GLY A 93 -24.64 15.08 6.01
CA GLY A 93 -24.44 16.35 5.32
C GLY A 93 -24.23 17.57 6.22
N ASP A 94 -24.29 17.42 7.55
CA ASP A 94 -24.19 18.56 8.48
C ASP A 94 -23.31 18.32 9.72
N ARG A 95 -22.92 17.08 10.02
CA ARG A 95 -22.23 16.73 11.25
C ARG A 95 -20.96 15.93 10.99
N TRP A 96 -19.83 16.36 11.55
CA TRP A 96 -18.59 15.57 11.51
C TRP A 96 -18.72 14.28 12.33
N SER A 97 -18.13 13.19 11.86
CA SER A 97 -18.10 11.91 12.57
C SER A 97 -17.41 12.04 13.94
N GLN A 98 -17.73 11.16 14.88
CA GLN A 98 -17.10 11.16 16.21
C GLN A 98 -15.59 10.99 16.14
N MET A 99 -15.11 10.17 15.20
CA MET A 99 -13.68 10.00 14.94
C MET A 99 -13.03 11.30 14.46
N ALA A 100 -13.66 12.00 13.50
CA ALA A 100 -13.15 13.27 13.01
C ALA A 100 -13.11 14.35 14.11
N GLN A 101 -14.14 14.40 14.97
CA GLN A 101 -14.17 15.30 16.13
C GLN A 101 -13.05 14.96 17.13
N GLY A 102 -12.91 13.68 17.50
CA GLY A 102 -11.86 13.23 18.42
C GLY A 102 -10.44 13.50 17.91
N LEU A 103 -10.20 13.33 16.61
CA LEU A 103 -8.93 13.72 15.98
C LEU A 103 -8.69 15.23 16.05
N CYS A 104 -9.71 16.05 15.76
CA CYS A 104 -9.59 17.51 15.89
C CYS A 104 -9.30 17.96 17.33
N GLU A 105 -9.87 17.28 18.32
CA GLU A 105 -9.61 17.55 19.74
C GLU A 105 -8.20 17.10 20.17
N ALA A 106 -7.78 15.90 19.76
CA ALA A 106 -6.44 15.38 20.06
C ALA A 106 -5.34 16.31 19.52
N PHE A 107 -5.55 16.87 18.34
CA PHE A 107 -4.64 17.78 17.63
C PHE A 107 -5.06 19.25 17.74
N ALA A 108 -5.76 19.63 18.82
CA ALA A 108 -6.17 21.02 19.05
C ALA A 108 -4.98 21.99 18.92
N GLY A 109 -5.16 23.05 18.12
CA GLY A 109 -4.12 24.03 17.78
C GLY A 109 -3.49 23.80 16.40
N CYS A 110 -3.47 22.57 15.90
CA CYS A 110 -3.07 22.27 14.52
C CYS A 110 -4.04 22.89 13.52
N ALA A 111 -3.56 23.13 12.29
CA ALA A 111 -4.41 23.62 11.23
C ALA A 111 -5.45 22.57 10.85
N VAL A 112 -6.72 22.97 10.79
CA VAL A 112 -7.81 22.11 10.31
C VAL A 112 -8.56 22.85 9.23
N GLU A 113 -8.65 22.25 8.04
CA GLU A 113 -9.46 22.76 6.93
C GLU A 113 -10.41 21.68 6.40
N VAL A 114 -11.49 22.11 5.74
CA VAL A 114 -12.36 21.21 5.00
C VAL A 114 -11.70 20.86 3.67
N SER A 115 -11.59 19.56 3.38
CA SER A 115 -10.99 19.05 2.16
C SER A 115 -11.75 19.49 0.89
N ASN A 116 -11.13 19.30 -0.27
CA ASN A 116 -11.70 19.71 -1.57
C ASN A 116 -13.00 18.95 -1.93
N SER A 117 -13.31 17.81 -1.28
CA SER A 117 -14.59 17.12 -1.49
C SER A 117 -15.75 17.77 -0.73
N GLY A 118 -15.45 18.63 0.25
CA GLY A 118 -16.43 19.17 1.19
C GLY A 118 -16.86 18.19 2.29
N THR A 119 -16.52 16.90 2.18
CA THR A 119 -16.95 15.86 3.12
C THR A 119 -15.83 15.30 3.98
N GLY A 120 -14.57 15.60 3.68
CA GLY A 120 -13.41 15.21 4.49
C GLY A 120 -12.76 16.39 5.21
N LEU A 121 -11.88 16.10 6.17
CA LEU A 121 -11.08 17.07 6.90
C LEU A 121 -9.58 16.82 6.67
N HIS A 122 -8.84 17.90 6.55
CA HIS A 122 -7.38 17.90 6.58
C HIS A 122 -6.93 18.43 7.94
N ILE A 123 -6.00 17.74 8.59
CA ILE A 123 -5.31 18.23 9.79
C ILE A 123 -3.81 18.34 9.48
N ILE A 124 -3.23 19.52 9.69
CA ILE A 124 -1.82 19.81 9.41
C ILE A 124 -1.20 20.39 10.68
N GLY A 125 -0.09 19.82 11.13
CA GLY A 125 0.66 20.31 12.29
C GLY A 125 2.15 20.06 12.12
N ALA A 126 2.94 20.46 13.11
CA ALA A 126 4.36 20.19 13.16
C ALA A 126 4.67 19.10 14.19
N GLY A 127 5.56 18.17 13.86
CA GLY A 127 5.98 17.10 14.74
C GLY A 127 6.51 15.88 13.98
N GLN A 128 7.31 15.09 14.65
CA GLN A 128 7.94 13.89 14.08
C GLN A 128 7.36 12.66 14.81
N PRO A 129 6.42 11.92 14.21
CA PRO A 129 5.97 10.64 14.76
C PRO A 129 7.09 9.59 14.68
N GLY A 130 6.96 8.51 15.46
CA GLY A 130 7.78 7.32 15.25
C GLY A 130 7.45 6.60 13.92
N PRO A 131 8.08 5.44 13.66
CA PRO A 131 7.73 4.61 12.51
C PRO A 131 6.23 4.32 12.45
N HIS A 132 5.62 4.49 11.27
CA HIS A 132 4.18 4.34 11.08
C HIS A 132 3.84 3.89 9.65
N SER A 133 2.64 3.36 9.47
CA SER A 133 2.05 3.17 8.14
C SER A 133 1.28 4.44 7.71
N CYS A 134 1.04 4.65 6.41
CA CYS A 134 0.42 5.90 5.96
C CYS A 134 -1.08 5.82 5.65
N ARG A 135 -1.66 4.63 5.55
CA ARG A 135 -3.07 4.48 5.14
C ARG A 135 -3.78 3.45 5.98
N ASN A 136 -4.92 3.84 6.51
CA ASN A 136 -5.86 2.96 7.18
C ASN A 136 -7.23 3.02 6.50
N LYS A 137 -7.48 2.02 5.66
CA LYS A 137 -8.74 1.93 4.90
C LYS A 137 -9.95 1.58 5.78
N THR A 138 -9.74 0.87 6.90
CA THR A 138 -10.83 0.52 7.83
C THR A 138 -11.47 1.76 8.42
N PHE A 139 -10.67 2.80 8.67
CA PHE A 139 -11.13 4.06 9.23
C PHE A 139 -11.22 5.20 8.19
N ASN A 140 -10.87 4.96 6.92
CA ASN A 140 -10.75 6.00 5.90
C ASN A 140 -9.84 7.15 6.36
N LEU A 141 -8.68 6.80 6.93
CA LEU A 141 -7.67 7.74 7.40
C LEU A 141 -6.37 7.57 6.60
N GLU A 142 -5.74 8.68 6.25
CA GLU A 142 -4.35 8.69 5.79
C GLU A 142 -3.50 9.59 6.69
N PHE A 143 -2.24 9.22 6.89
CA PHE A 143 -1.26 9.95 7.70
C PHE A 143 0.09 10.00 6.99
N TYR A 144 0.58 11.19 6.70
CA TYR A 144 1.83 11.39 5.98
C TYR A 144 2.71 12.41 6.67
N THR A 145 4.01 12.16 6.59
CA THR A 145 5.09 13.07 6.99
C THR A 145 6.00 13.41 5.81
N GLU A 146 5.90 12.66 4.71
CA GLU A 146 6.70 12.86 3.51
C GLU A 146 6.01 12.24 2.28
N LYS A 147 6.58 12.47 1.08
CA LYS A 147 6.22 11.81 -0.19
C LYS A 147 4.73 11.92 -0.54
N ARG A 148 4.12 13.04 -0.14
CA ARG A 148 2.73 13.36 -0.43
C ARG A 148 2.58 14.86 -0.66
N PHE A 149 1.83 15.26 -1.68
CA PHE A 149 1.36 16.64 -1.76
C PHE A 149 -0.02 16.79 -1.11
N ILE A 150 -0.23 17.92 -0.46
CA ILE A 150 -1.47 18.31 0.20
C ILE A 150 -2.15 19.36 -0.67
N ALA A 151 -3.33 19.07 -1.19
CA ALA A 151 -4.15 20.07 -1.86
C ALA A 151 -4.77 21.01 -0.82
N LEU A 152 -4.17 22.19 -0.63
CA LEU A 152 -4.61 23.16 0.36
C LEU A 152 -5.92 23.79 -0.11
N THR A 153 -6.95 23.83 0.73
CA THR A 153 -8.22 24.46 0.39
C THR A 153 -8.31 25.86 0.97
N GLY A 154 -7.90 26.04 2.22
CA GLY A 154 -8.17 27.20 3.05
C GLY A 154 -9.63 27.30 3.51
N PHE A 155 -10.48 26.32 3.16
CA PHE A 155 -11.91 26.39 3.42
C PHE A 155 -12.21 26.08 4.89
N HIS A 156 -12.79 27.05 5.59
CA HIS A 156 -13.01 27.03 7.04
C HIS A 156 -11.74 26.71 7.84
N VAL A 157 -10.57 27.11 7.33
CA VAL A 157 -9.31 26.81 7.99
C VAL A 157 -9.20 27.55 9.32
N ARG A 158 -8.75 26.83 10.35
CA ARG A 158 -8.47 27.35 11.70
C ARG A 158 -7.16 26.77 12.23
N GLY A 159 -6.65 27.27 13.35
CA GLY A 159 -5.44 26.75 13.99
C GLY A 159 -4.15 27.21 13.29
N SER A 160 -3.10 26.39 13.35
CA SER A 160 -1.80 26.68 12.71
C SER A 160 -1.11 25.39 12.26
N ALA A 161 -0.66 25.35 11.01
CA ALA A 161 0.12 24.26 10.43
C ALA A 161 1.49 24.10 11.12
N GLY A 162 2.00 25.19 11.72
CA GLY A 162 3.22 25.18 12.52
C GLY A 162 3.00 24.88 14.00
N HIS A 163 1.79 24.52 14.41
CA HIS A 163 1.54 24.16 15.81
C HIS A 163 2.27 22.85 16.15
N PRO A 164 3.13 22.83 17.19
CA PRO A 164 3.82 21.62 17.59
C PRO A 164 2.84 20.64 18.26
N ALA A 165 2.54 19.54 17.58
CA ALA A 165 1.70 18.49 18.15
C ALA A 165 2.41 17.83 19.34
N ARG A 166 1.62 17.49 20.35
CA ARG A 166 2.09 16.77 21.52
C ARG A 166 2.60 15.38 21.11
N PRO A 167 3.81 14.96 21.52
CA PRO A 167 4.36 13.64 21.17
C PRO A 167 3.44 12.48 21.56
N GLU A 168 2.74 12.58 22.70
CA GLU A 168 1.79 11.56 23.16
C GLU A 168 0.57 11.43 22.24
N CYS A 169 0.13 12.51 21.58
CA CYS A 169 -0.96 12.46 20.60
C CYS A 169 -0.52 11.80 19.30
N LEU A 170 0.71 12.07 18.85
CA LEU A 170 1.30 11.40 17.69
C LEU A 170 1.50 9.90 17.95
N ALA A 171 2.03 9.53 19.12
CA ALA A 171 2.19 8.13 19.52
C ALA A 171 0.83 7.41 19.57
N TRP A 172 -0.18 8.02 20.21
CA TRP A 172 -1.54 7.48 20.25
C TRP A 172 -2.13 7.28 18.85
N LEU A 173 -1.95 8.24 17.95
CA LEU A 173 -2.42 8.14 16.56
C LEU A 173 -1.78 6.94 15.85
N VAL A 174 -0.46 6.77 16.01
CA VAL A 174 0.29 5.65 15.43
C VAL A 174 -0.20 4.31 16.00
N ASP A 175 -0.28 4.19 17.33
CA ASP A 175 -0.65 2.92 17.97
C ASP A 175 -2.07 2.47 17.63
N ASN A 176 -3.00 3.41 17.47
CA ASN A 176 -4.43 3.09 17.27
C ASN A 176 -4.81 2.97 15.79
N TYR A 177 -4.14 3.71 14.90
CA TYR A 177 -4.58 3.83 13.50
C TYR A 177 -3.47 3.52 12.49
N PHE A 178 -2.21 3.69 12.83
CA PHE A 178 -1.11 3.61 11.87
C PHE A 178 0.08 2.80 12.38
N PRO A 179 -0.11 1.60 12.95
CA PRO A 179 1.00 0.82 13.46
C PRO A 179 2.01 0.57 12.34
N ALA A 180 3.29 0.64 12.69
CA ALA A 180 4.36 0.35 11.75
C ALA A 180 4.20 -1.09 11.24
N THR A 181 4.31 -1.25 9.93
CA THR A 181 4.45 -2.59 9.36
C THR A 181 5.91 -3.00 9.50
N GLN A 182 6.18 -4.14 10.14
CA GLN A 182 7.53 -4.70 10.14
C GLN A 182 7.89 -5.07 8.70
N LYS A 183 8.92 -4.43 8.18
CA LYS A 183 9.54 -4.79 6.91
C LYS A 183 10.83 -5.54 7.22
N THR A 184 11.09 -6.58 6.43
CA THR A 184 12.39 -7.24 6.33
C THR A 184 13.36 -6.35 5.55
N ASP A 185 14.67 -6.62 5.66
CA ASP A 185 15.74 -5.93 4.90
C ASP A 185 15.74 -6.28 3.40
N PHE A 186 14.58 -6.59 2.83
CA PHE A 186 14.41 -6.88 1.42
C PHE A 186 14.47 -5.57 0.63
N ASP A 187 15.63 -5.30 0.02
CA ASP A 187 15.88 -4.10 -0.75
C ASP A 187 16.05 -4.43 -2.24
N GLY A 188 15.11 -3.94 -3.05
CA GLY A 188 15.18 -4.01 -4.51
C GLY A 188 14.58 -5.25 -5.17
N TRP A 189 14.59 -5.20 -6.51
CA TRP A 189 14.06 -6.24 -7.40
C TRP A 189 15.04 -7.40 -7.51
N THR A 190 14.54 -8.64 -7.44
CA THR A 190 15.34 -9.87 -7.49
C THR A 190 15.00 -10.72 -8.71
N GLU A 191 16.01 -11.39 -9.26
CA GLU A 191 15.91 -12.29 -10.43
C GLU A 191 16.00 -13.78 -10.03
N GLY A 192 15.86 -14.08 -8.73
CA GLY A 192 15.97 -15.42 -8.20
C GLY A 192 15.50 -15.53 -6.75
N PRO A 193 15.31 -16.75 -6.24
CA PRO A 193 14.86 -16.99 -4.87
C PRO A 193 15.95 -16.64 -3.85
N CYS A 194 15.53 -16.30 -2.63
CA CYS A 194 16.44 -16.13 -1.50
C CYS A 194 17.09 -17.46 -1.09
N GLU A 195 18.23 -17.39 -0.38
CA GLU A 195 19.06 -18.56 -0.05
C GLU A 195 18.32 -19.61 0.79
N GLU A 196 17.39 -19.19 1.64
CA GLU A 196 16.63 -20.08 2.52
C GLU A 196 15.51 -20.84 1.80
N TRP A 197 15.13 -20.40 0.59
CA TRP A 197 14.03 -21.02 -0.15
C TRP A 197 14.43 -22.38 -0.70
N ASN A 198 13.56 -23.37 -0.50
CA ASN A 198 13.69 -24.69 -1.10
C ASN A 198 12.31 -25.12 -1.60
N GLY A 199 12.11 -25.12 -2.92
CA GLY A 199 10.84 -25.46 -3.52
C GLY A 199 10.93 -25.86 -4.99
N PRO A 200 9.77 -26.07 -5.65
CA PRO A 200 9.74 -26.46 -7.05
C PRO A 200 10.18 -25.30 -7.96
N THR A 201 11.17 -25.56 -8.80
CA THR A 201 11.61 -24.63 -9.86
C THR A 201 10.67 -24.63 -11.07
N ASP A 202 9.91 -25.71 -11.28
CA ASP A 202 8.84 -25.76 -12.26
C ASP A 202 7.59 -25.03 -11.78
N ASP A 203 7.05 -24.14 -12.61
CA ASP A 203 5.88 -23.34 -12.25
C ASP A 203 4.59 -24.14 -12.24
N GLY A 204 4.45 -25.13 -13.12
CA GLY A 204 3.26 -25.98 -13.14
C GLY A 204 3.11 -26.73 -11.82
N GLU A 205 4.21 -27.27 -11.32
CA GLU A 205 4.28 -27.93 -10.03
C GLU A 205 4.07 -26.96 -8.86
N LEU A 206 4.68 -25.77 -8.90
CA LEU A 206 4.45 -24.72 -7.89
C LEU A 206 2.98 -24.35 -7.82
N ILE A 207 2.35 -24.03 -8.96
CA ILE A 207 0.94 -23.65 -9.05
C ILE A 207 0.08 -24.80 -8.54
N ARG A 208 0.34 -26.04 -8.95
CA ARG A 208 -0.41 -27.22 -8.49
C ARG A 208 -0.38 -27.36 -6.97
N ARG A 209 0.80 -27.20 -6.34
CA ARG A 209 0.95 -27.24 -4.87
C ARG A 209 0.27 -26.05 -4.21
N ALA A 210 0.45 -24.84 -4.74
CA ALA A 210 -0.13 -23.62 -4.21
C ALA A 210 -1.67 -23.67 -4.23
N MET A 211 -2.25 -24.13 -5.34
CA MET A 211 -3.69 -24.36 -5.50
C MET A 211 -4.25 -25.39 -4.52
N ALA A 212 -3.47 -26.41 -4.17
CA ALA A 212 -3.87 -27.44 -3.21
C ALA A 212 -3.62 -27.04 -1.74
N SER A 213 -2.86 -25.97 -1.50
CA SER A 213 -2.46 -25.56 -0.16
C SER A 213 -3.62 -25.00 0.66
N LYS A 214 -3.60 -25.30 1.95
CA LYS A 214 -4.58 -24.79 2.92
C LYS A 214 -3.83 -24.22 4.11
N SER A 215 -3.95 -22.92 4.35
CA SER A 215 -3.52 -22.32 5.61
C SER A 215 -4.64 -22.42 6.64
N ALA A 216 -4.31 -22.53 7.92
CA ALA A 216 -5.31 -22.50 8.99
C ALA A 216 -6.21 -21.24 8.90
N ALA A 217 -5.63 -20.08 8.57
CA ALA A 217 -6.37 -18.83 8.41
C ALA A 217 -7.38 -18.85 7.25
N SER A 218 -7.04 -19.50 6.14
CA SER A 218 -7.95 -19.68 4.99
C SER A 218 -9.01 -20.76 5.28
N ALA A 219 -8.64 -21.83 5.99
CA ALA A 219 -9.57 -22.91 6.37
C ALA A 219 -10.71 -22.43 7.29
N PHE A 220 -10.48 -21.38 8.09
CA PHE A 220 -11.51 -20.73 8.92
C PHE A 220 -12.18 -19.51 8.24
N GLY A 221 -11.97 -19.31 6.93
CA GLY A 221 -12.65 -18.28 6.14
C GLY A 221 -12.24 -16.83 6.47
N LYS A 222 -11.13 -16.61 7.18
CA LYS A 222 -10.68 -15.26 7.55
C LYS A 222 -9.83 -14.60 6.47
N LYS A 223 -9.34 -15.36 5.49
CA LYS A 223 -8.51 -14.91 4.37
C LYS A 223 -8.82 -15.75 3.13
N ALA A 224 -8.68 -15.15 1.95
CA ALA A 224 -8.78 -15.88 0.69
C ALA A 224 -7.65 -16.91 0.59
N SER A 225 -7.95 -18.07 0.01
CA SER A 225 -6.93 -19.06 -0.33
C SER A 225 -6.11 -18.61 -1.56
N PHE A 226 -4.99 -19.27 -1.82
CA PHE A 226 -4.27 -19.09 -3.08
C PHE A 226 -5.18 -19.37 -4.29
N ALA A 227 -6.01 -20.43 -4.20
CA ALA A 227 -6.91 -20.78 -5.28
C ALA A 227 -7.96 -19.69 -5.55
N ASP A 228 -8.54 -19.11 -4.50
CA ASP A 228 -9.52 -18.01 -4.64
C ASP A 228 -8.91 -16.79 -5.32
N LEU A 229 -7.66 -16.46 -5.00
CA LEU A 229 -6.93 -15.35 -5.61
C LEU A 229 -6.54 -15.69 -7.06
N TRP A 230 -5.96 -16.87 -7.30
CA TRP A 230 -5.47 -17.31 -8.60
C TRP A 230 -6.56 -17.37 -9.67
N THR A 231 -7.78 -17.79 -9.29
CA THR A 231 -8.94 -17.93 -10.19
C THR A 231 -9.91 -16.75 -10.13
N ALA A 232 -9.59 -15.70 -9.37
CA ALA A 232 -10.45 -14.53 -9.17
C ALA A 232 -11.87 -14.90 -8.68
N ASN A 233 -11.95 -15.74 -7.64
CA ASN A 233 -13.20 -16.32 -7.15
C ASN A 233 -14.21 -15.26 -6.64
N LEU A 234 -15.26 -15.00 -7.42
CA LEU A 234 -16.28 -14.00 -7.13
C LEU A 234 -17.23 -14.36 -5.98
N ASP A 235 -17.24 -15.61 -5.52
CA ASP A 235 -18.04 -15.99 -4.35
C ASP A 235 -17.33 -15.62 -3.03
N VAL A 236 -16.00 -15.41 -3.09
CA VAL A 236 -15.15 -15.19 -1.90
C VAL A 236 -14.61 -13.76 -1.86
N LEU A 237 -14.04 -13.28 -2.99
CA LEU A 237 -13.29 -12.03 -3.01
C LEU A 237 -14.11 -10.78 -2.64
N PRO A 238 -15.36 -10.59 -3.11
CA PRO A 238 -16.15 -9.41 -2.74
C PRO A 238 -16.42 -9.29 -1.24
N SER A 239 -16.57 -10.42 -0.54
CA SER A 239 -16.84 -10.46 0.90
C SER A 239 -15.57 -10.12 1.71
N LEU A 240 -14.42 -10.68 1.31
CA LEU A 240 -13.16 -10.49 2.03
C LEU A 240 -12.41 -9.21 1.65
N TYR A 241 -12.62 -8.73 0.42
CA TYR A 241 -12.00 -7.55 -0.13
C TYR A 241 -13.08 -6.62 -0.69
N PRO A 242 -13.95 -6.06 0.16
CA PRO A 242 -15.02 -5.20 -0.30
C PRO A 242 -14.46 -4.02 -1.08
N THR A 243 -15.11 -3.73 -2.20
CA THR A 243 -14.77 -2.59 -3.04
C THR A 243 -15.15 -1.27 -2.34
N ASP A 244 -14.57 -0.17 -2.82
CA ASP A 244 -15.02 1.16 -2.40
C ASP A 244 -16.46 1.37 -2.89
N PRO A 245 -17.40 1.93 -2.09
CA PRO A 245 -18.78 2.18 -2.51
C PRO A 245 -18.93 2.98 -3.80
N SER A 246 -17.86 3.66 -4.22
CA SER A 246 -17.79 4.44 -5.43
C SER A 246 -17.06 3.79 -6.60
N SER A 247 -16.65 2.53 -6.47
CA SER A 247 -16.14 1.70 -7.56
C SER A 247 -17.22 0.75 -8.08
N ASN A 248 -17.17 0.46 -9.38
CA ASN A 248 -18.00 -0.59 -10.01
C ASN A 248 -17.29 -1.96 -10.02
N ASP A 249 -16.08 -2.05 -9.46
CA ASP A 249 -15.35 -3.31 -9.39
C ASP A 249 -16.01 -4.28 -8.39
N PRO A 250 -16.06 -5.59 -8.67
CA PRO A 250 -16.68 -6.57 -7.77
C PRO A 250 -15.96 -6.68 -6.41
N TYR A 251 -14.68 -6.31 -6.35
CA TYR A 251 -13.87 -6.33 -5.14
C TYR A 251 -12.73 -5.30 -5.23
N ASN A 252 -12.03 -5.08 -4.13
CA ASN A 252 -10.86 -4.19 -4.09
C ASN A 252 -9.66 -4.83 -4.80
N GLY A 253 -9.55 -4.65 -6.11
CA GLY A 253 -8.51 -5.28 -6.91
C GLY A 253 -7.08 -5.02 -6.43
N SER A 254 -6.79 -3.86 -5.82
CA SER A 254 -5.43 -3.60 -5.33
C SER A 254 -5.07 -4.40 -4.08
N LEU A 255 -6.04 -4.70 -3.22
CA LEU A 255 -5.83 -5.57 -2.06
C LEU A 255 -5.70 -7.04 -2.49
N VAL A 256 -6.48 -7.44 -3.49
CA VAL A 256 -6.43 -8.78 -4.07
C VAL A 256 -5.09 -9.04 -4.78
N ASP A 257 -4.61 -8.09 -5.59
CA ASP A 257 -3.28 -8.17 -6.23
C ASP A 257 -2.16 -8.31 -5.18
N SER A 258 -2.21 -7.50 -4.12
CA SER A 258 -1.24 -7.57 -3.02
C SER A 258 -1.30 -8.90 -2.26
N ALA A 259 -2.49 -9.46 -2.07
CA ALA A 259 -2.65 -10.75 -1.42
C ALA A 259 -2.07 -11.88 -2.28
N LEU A 260 -2.30 -11.87 -3.60
CA LEU A 260 -1.69 -12.84 -4.51
C LEU A 260 -0.18 -12.72 -4.51
N ALA A 261 0.37 -11.50 -4.64
CA ALA A 261 1.80 -11.25 -4.56
C ALA A 261 2.40 -11.75 -3.25
N SER A 262 1.72 -11.57 -2.11
CA SER A 262 2.17 -12.09 -0.82
C SER A 262 2.20 -13.62 -0.77
N HIS A 263 1.21 -14.31 -1.35
CA HIS A 263 1.29 -15.77 -1.46
C HIS A 263 2.46 -16.19 -2.35
N LEU A 264 2.62 -15.55 -3.51
CA LEU A 264 3.68 -15.90 -4.45
C LEU A 264 5.07 -15.63 -3.87
N ALA A 265 5.26 -14.57 -3.10
CA ALA A 265 6.52 -14.31 -2.40
C ALA A 265 6.93 -15.45 -1.46
N PHE A 266 5.98 -16.09 -0.77
CA PHE A 266 6.25 -17.33 -0.02
C PHE A 266 6.65 -18.47 -0.95
N TRP A 267 5.85 -18.74 -2.00
CA TRP A 267 6.03 -19.89 -2.88
C TRP A 267 7.30 -19.84 -3.75
N THR A 268 7.75 -18.64 -4.10
CA THR A 268 8.86 -18.40 -5.03
C THR A 268 10.15 -17.99 -4.34
N GLY A 269 10.17 -17.89 -3.01
CA GLY A 269 11.37 -17.45 -2.30
C GLY A 269 11.67 -15.97 -2.52
N LYS A 270 10.64 -15.14 -2.69
CA LYS A 270 10.76 -13.71 -3.01
C LYS A 270 11.51 -13.41 -4.31
N ASP A 271 11.42 -14.30 -5.30
CA ASP A 271 11.90 -14.06 -6.68
C ASP A 271 10.94 -13.12 -7.41
N CYS A 272 11.29 -11.83 -7.53
CA CYS A 272 10.40 -10.81 -8.08
C CYS A 272 10.01 -11.07 -9.53
N GLU A 273 10.96 -11.47 -10.38
CA GLU A 273 10.67 -11.82 -11.78
C GLU A 273 9.69 -12.98 -11.89
N ARG A 274 9.88 -14.02 -11.08
CA ARG A 274 8.98 -15.18 -11.06
C ARG A 274 7.60 -14.82 -10.51
N ILE A 275 7.52 -13.97 -9.48
CA ILE A 275 6.24 -13.48 -8.95
C ILE A 275 5.47 -12.75 -10.05
N GLU A 276 6.08 -11.79 -10.75
CA GLU A 276 5.40 -11.04 -11.82
C GLU A 276 4.89 -11.99 -12.91
N ARG A 277 5.75 -12.89 -13.37
CA ARG A 277 5.42 -13.85 -14.43
C ARG A 277 4.28 -14.78 -14.03
N LEU A 278 4.17 -15.15 -12.74
CA LEU A 278 3.07 -15.96 -12.21
C LEU A 278 1.81 -15.13 -12.01
N MET A 279 1.91 -13.89 -11.50
CA MET A 279 0.76 -12.98 -11.41
C MET A 279 0.11 -12.79 -12.79
N ARG A 280 0.91 -12.64 -13.84
CA ARG A 280 0.43 -12.51 -15.24
C ARG A 280 -0.25 -13.76 -15.81
N GLN A 281 -0.14 -14.90 -15.14
CA GLN A 281 -0.84 -16.14 -15.50
C GLN A 281 -2.16 -16.34 -14.73
N SER A 282 -2.41 -15.51 -13.70
CA SER A 282 -3.63 -15.60 -12.90
C SER A 282 -4.84 -14.95 -13.59
N ALA A 283 -6.03 -15.23 -13.07
CA ALA A 283 -7.27 -14.59 -13.53
C ALA A 283 -7.43 -13.13 -13.07
N LEU A 284 -6.43 -12.55 -12.35
CA LEU A 284 -6.47 -11.17 -11.85
C LEU A 284 -5.89 -10.13 -12.81
N VAL A 285 -5.34 -10.57 -13.95
CA VAL A 285 -4.73 -9.69 -14.97
C VAL A 285 -5.73 -8.63 -15.43
N ARG A 286 -5.29 -7.37 -15.46
CA ARG A 286 -6.12 -6.21 -15.80
C ARG A 286 -5.30 -5.03 -16.29
N ALA A 287 -5.90 -4.16 -17.09
CA ALA A 287 -5.25 -3.03 -17.77
C ALA A 287 -4.39 -2.15 -16.84
N LYS A 288 -4.82 -1.93 -15.59
CA LYS A 288 -4.07 -1.16 -14.59
C LYS A 288 -2.61 -1.62 -14.42
N TRP A 289 -2.33 -2.92 -14.57
CA TRP A 289 -0.98 -3.46 -14.42
C TRP A 289 -0.03 -2.95 -15.50
N ASP A 290 -0.55 -2.60 -16.67
CA ASP A 290 0.22 -2.08 -17.79
C ASP A 290 0.06 -0.55 -17.95
N ASP A 291 -1.09 0.02 -17.56
CA ASP A 291 -1.34 1.47 -17.62
C ASP A 291 -0.57 2.27 -16.55
N ARG A 292 0.01 1.58 -15.56
CA ARG A 292 0.83 2.18 -14.50
C ARG A 292 2.12 1.40 -14.35
N ASP A 293 3.17 1.90 -14.99
CA ASP A 293 4.51 1.33 -15.03
C ASP A 293 5.04 0.92 -13.64
N ASP A 294 4.76 1.71 -12.60
CA ASP A 294 5.25 1.47 -11.23
C ASP A 294 4.40 0.46 -10.42
N TYR A 295 3.24 0.03 -10.92
CA TYR A 295 2.24 -0.61 -10.08
C TYR A 295 2.64 -2.02 -9.63
N LEU A 296 2.96 -2.90 -10.58
CA LEU A 296 3.32 -4.29 -10.27
C LEU A 296 4.62 -4.35 -9.46
N GLU A 297 5.63 -3.58 -9.87
CA GLU A 297 6.90 -3.48 -9.15
C GLU A 297 6.68 -3.14 -7.68
N ARG A 298 5.93 -2.08 -7.40
CA ARG A 298 5.61 -1.67 -6.02
C ARG A 298 4.80 -2.71 -5.26
N THR A 299 3.86 -3.38 -5.92
CA THR A 299 3.05 -4.43 -5.29
C THR A 299 3.91 -5.63 -4.89
N ILE A 300 4.83 -6.05 -5.76
CA ILE A 300 5.71 -7.21 -5.55
C ILE A 300 6.76 -6.89 -4.49
N LEU A 301 7.46 -5.75 -4.60
CA LEU A 301 8.42 -5.30 -3.58
C LEU A 301 7.76 -5.16 -2.20
N GLY A 302 6.55 -4.60 -2.17
CA GLY A 302 5.74 -4.52 -0.96
C GLY A 302 5.50 -5.90 -0.34
N ALA A 303 5.06 -6.87 -1.14
CA ALA A 303 4.81 -8.24 -0.71
C ALA A 303 6.07 -8.97 -0.21
N CYS A 304 7.20 -8.84 -0.91
CA CYS A 304 8.48 -9.44 -0.51
C CYS A 304 9.04 -8.81 0.78
N SER A 305 8.87 -7.51 0.96
CA SER A 305 9.34 -6.79 2.15
C SER A 305 8.64 -7.20 3.44
N VAL A 306 7.36 -7.58 3.39
CA VAL A 306 6.58 -7.92 4.59
C VAL A 306 6.51 -9.42 4.89
N ASN A 307 6.76 -10.28 3.91
CA ASN A 307 6.80 -11.72 4.14
C ASN A 307 8.09 -12.12 4.84
N THR A 308 7.98 -12.75 6.00
CA THR A 308 9.14 -13.23 6.78
C THR A 308 9.48 -14.69 6.50
N GLU A 309 8.52 -15.45 5.95
CA GLU A 309 8.67 -16.88 5.67
C GLU A 309 8.62 -17.16 4.16
N VAL A 310 9.33 -18.19 3.75
CA VAL A 310 9.35 -18.72 2.38
C VAL A 310 9.17 -20.23 2.41
N LEU A 311 8.78 -20.82 1.28
CA LEU A 311 8.65 -22.26 1.18
C LEU A 311 10.01 -22.95 1.40
N THR A 312 10.02 -23.89 2.33
CA THR A 312 11.15 -24.79 2.58
C THR A 312 10.64 -26.23 2.60
N ASP A 313 10.72 -26.91 1.45
CA ASP A 313 10.47 -28.34 1.37
C ASP A 313 11.44 -29.06 2.32
N LYS A 314 10.93 -30.06 3.05
CA LYS A 314 11.80 -30.93 3.85
C LYS A 314 12.71 -31.69 2.91
N GLU A 315 14.00 -31.78 3.24
CA GLU A 315 14.93 -32.67 2.54
C GLU A 315 14.31 -34.08 2.48
N VAL A 316 14.24 -34.63 1.28
CA VAL A 316 13.90 -36.04 1.10
C VAL A 316 15.10 -36.81 1.63
N GLU A 317 14.99 -37.38 2.83
CA GLU A 317 15.99 -38.30 3.36
C GLU A 317 16.23 -39.37 2.28
N PRO A 318 17.47 -39.54 1.78
CA PRO A 318 17.73 -40.55 0.75
C PRO A 318 17.26 -41.90 1.28
N PRO A 319 16.54 -42.70 0.48
CA PRO A 319 16.03 -43.98 0.94
C PRO A 319 17.20 -44.78 1.50
N ALA A 320 17.09 -45.19 2.78
CA ALA A 320 18.08 -46.03 3.42
C ALA A 320 18.39 -47.20 2.48
N LEU A 321 19.64 -47.27 2.02
CA LEU A 321 20.15 -48.37 1.21
C LEU A 321 19.67 -49.66 1.88
N SER A 322 18.79 -50.39 1.20
CA SER A 322 18.26 -51.65 1.69
C SER A 322 19.43 -52.55 2.03
N ALA A 323 19.49 -53.00 3.29
CA ALA A 323 20.49 -53.94 3.73
C ALA A 323 20.49 -55.16 2.78
N PRO A 324 21.67 -55.68 2.38
CA PRO A 324 21.73 -56.82 1.48
C PRO A 324 21.00 -58.00 2.13
N MET A 325 20.08 -58.61 1.38
CA MET A 325 19.35 -59.79 1.84
C MET A 325 20.34 -60.90 2.24
N PRO A 326 20.12 -61.61 3.37
CA PRO A 326 20.97 -62.73 3.74
C PRO A 326 20.86 -63.83 2.68
N SER A 327 22.00 -64.25 2.14
CA SER A 327 22.13 -65.38 1.23
C SER A 327 21.56 -66.65 1.84
N SER A 328 20.69 -67.35 1.10
CA SER A 328 20.11 -68.62 1.52
C SER A 328 21.20 -69.68 1.79
N PRO A 329 21.01 -70.56 2.79
CA PRO A 329 22.00 -71.58 3.14
C PRO A 329 22.07 -72.67 2.07
N VAL A 330 23.29 -72.95 1.60
CA VAL A 330 23.62 -74.10 0.75
C VAL A 330 23.56 -75.36 1.60
N THR A 331 22.68 -76.30 1.24
CA THR A 331 22.64 -77.64 1.83
C THR A 331 23.82 -78.47 1.31
N PRO A 332 24.58 -79.17 2.19
CA PRO A 332 25.66 -80.03 1.75
C PRO A 332 25.11 -81.36 1.22
N VAL A 333 25.64 -81.79 0.07
CA VAL A 333 25.40 -83.09 -0.58
C VAL A 333 26.10 -84.21 0.22
N PRO A 334 25.47 -85.37 0.46
CA PRO A 334 26.09 -86.46 1.21
C PRO A 334 27.14 -87.19 0.37
N SER A 335 28.30 -87.46 0.99
CA SER A 335 29.42 -88.22 0.45
C SER A 335 29.13 -89.72 0.42
N VAL A 336 29.38 -90.36 -0.72
CA VAL A 336 29.35 -91.82 -0.94
C VAL A 336 30.64 -92.45 -0.36
N PRO A 337 30.58 -93.62 0.30
CA PRO A 337 31.75 -94.25 0.89
C PRO A 337 32.48 -95.19 -0.09
N GLU A 338 33.81 -95.16 -0.06
CA GLU A 338 34.72 -96.30 -0.26
C GLU A 338 35.66 -96.37 0.96
#